data_AF-A0A819JJS4-F1
#
_entry.id   AF-A0A819JJS4-F1
#
_cell.length_a   1.000
_cell.length_b   1.000
_cell.length_c   1.000
_cell.angle_alpha   90.00
_cell.angle_beta   90.00
_cell.angle_gamma   90.00
#
_symmetry.space_group_name_H-M   'P 1'
#
loop_
_entity.id
_entity.type
_entity.pdbx_description
1 polymer ?
#
loop_
_entity_poly.entity_id
_entity_poly.type
_entity_poly.pdbx_seq_one_letter_code
_entity_poly.pdbx_strand_id
1 'polypeptide(L)'
;MSTDELAETKALAYIEEPPITNDIETFFTNYASIPASALREHLITIRERVWQKCNYPCLGQWRFLHFSIKQNPIYAEILEKCKNEGATVIDFGCCLGQDVRQLVYDGVPIDQVRGYDLDPFFIEQGYELFRDGKIMKEKKVFGSGDIFDNQFLESIEPADYLYVDLFIHLFDAETQRDVCRRLARLAKRAIAGRQSGAKVAGERP
;
A
#
# COMPACT_ATOMS: atom_id res chain seq x y z
N MET A 1 -12.30 -21.98 14.03
CA MET A 1 -10.97 -22.55 13.72
C MET A 1 -10.32 -22.94 15.02
N SER A 2 -9.68 -24.11 15.06
CA SER A 2 -8.91 -24.53 16.23
C SER A 2 -7.63 -23.69 16.38
N THR A 3 -7.01 -23.74 17.55
CA THR A 3 -5.69 -23.10 17.79
C THR A 3 -4.61 -23.64 16.87
N ASP A 4 -4.70 -24.91 16.49
CA ASP A 4 -3.74 -25.57 15.61
C ASP A 4 -3.92 -25.14 14.14
N GLU A 5 -5.17 -25.00 13.66
CA GLU A 5 -5.46 -24.47 12.32
C GLU A 5 -5.00 -23.00 12.17
N LEU A 6 -5.12 -22.20 13.24
CA LEU A 6 -4.61 -20.83 13.26
C LEU A 6 -3.08 -20.78 13.21
N ALA A 7 -2.40 -21.71 13.89
CA ALA A 7 -0.94 -21.80 13.88
C ALA A 7 -0.41 -22.29 12.52
N GLU A 8 -1.07 -23.26 11.89
CA GLU A 8 -0.72 -23.79 10.57
C GLU A 8 -0.94 -22.76 9.46
N THR A 9 -2.04 -22.00 9.52
CA THR A 9 -2.30 -20.89 8.59
C THR A 9 -1.25 -19.77 8.74
N LYS A 10 -0.82 -19.48 9.97
CA LYS A 10 0.26 -18.52 10.25
C LYS A 10 1.62 -18.99 9.70
N ALA A 11 1.92 -20.29 9.83
CA ALA A 11 3.16 -20.86 9.30
C ALA A 11 3.22 -20.85 7.76
N LEU A 12 2.09 -21.05 7.07
CA LEU A 12 1.99 -20.95 5.61
C LEU A 12 2.06 -19.50 5.09
N ALA A 13 1.82 -18.52 5.95
CA ALA A 13 1.75 -17.10 5.60
C ALA A 13 3.05 -16.33 5.87
N TYR A 14 4.07 -16.95 6.46
CA TYR A 14 5.30 -16.28 6.87
C TYR A 14 6.51 -16.89 6.17
N ILE A 15 7.14 -16.11 5.29
CA ILE A 15 8.32 -16.52 4.53
C ILE A 15 9.53 -15.89 5.18
N GLU A 16 10.45 -16.69 5.73
CA GLU A 16 11.56 -16.20 6.56
C GLU A 16 12.48 -15.22 5.81
N GLU A 17 12.90 -15.56 4.59
CA GLU A 17 13.83 -14.76 3.79
C GLU A 17 13.12 -13.77 2.85
N PRO A 18 13.60 -12.52 2.75
CA PRO A 18 13.07 -11.58 1.77
C PRO A 18 13.42 -12.02 0.34
N PRO A 19 12.49 -11.92 -0.61
CA PRO A 19 12.74 -12.24 -2.02
C PRO A 19 13.50 -11.09 -2.70
N ILE A 20 14.75 -10.83 -2.31
CA ILE A 20 15.56 -9.74 -2.86
C ILE A 20 15.97 -10.08 -4.29
N THR A 21 15.30 -9.46 -5.26
CA THR A 21 15.68 -9.49 -6.67
C THR A 21 16.60 -8.31 -6.99
N ASN A 22 17.26 -8.35 -8.15
CA ASN A 22 18.08 -7.22 -8.63
C ASN A 22 17.29 -5.91 -8.71
N ASP A 23 16.00 -5.98 -9.07
CA ASP A 23 15.14 -4.80 -9.18
C ASP A 23 14.84 -4.18 -7.80
N ILE A 24 14.58 -5.02 -6.79
CA ILE A 24 14.38 -4.58 -5.40
C ILE A 24 15.67 -3.96 -4.88
N GLU A 25 16.81 -4.64 -5.07
CA GLU A 25 18.10 -4.13 -4.64
C GLU A 25 18.43 -2.79 -5.30
N THR A 26 18.23 -2.69 -6.62
CA THR A 26 18.45 -1.46 -7.38
C THR A 26 17.55 -0.33 -6.90
N PHE A 27 16.26 -0.61 -6.67
CA PHE A 27 15.32 0.37 -6.14
C PHE A 27 15.77 0.90 -4.77
N PHE A 28 16.03 0.03 -3.80
CA PHE A 28 16.42 0.46 -2.45
C PHE A 28 17.80 1.13 -2.41
N THR A 29 18.72 0.71 -3.28
CA THR A 29 20.02 1.37 -3.43
C THR A 29 19.85 2.79 -3.97
N ASN A 30 19.08 2.98 -5.04
CA ASN A 30 18.93 4.28 -5.70
C ASN A 30 17.99 5.23 -4.95
N TYR A 31 16.89 4.71 -4.41
CA TYR A 31 15.85 5.51 -3.77
C TYR A 31 16.15 5.77 -2.30
N ALA A 32 16.42 4.71 -1.53
CA ALA A 32 16.59 4.79 -0.08
C ALA A 32 18.06 4.91 0.36
N SER A 33 19.02 4.87 -0.59
CA SER A 33 20.46 4.87 -0.30
C SER A 33 20.88 3.75 0.67
N ILE A 34 20.28 2.56 0.50
CA ILE A 34 20.59 1.37 1.30
C ILE A 34 21.48 0.45 0.46
N PRO A 35 22.74 0.19 0.88
CA PRO A 35 23.61 -0.71 0.13
C PRO A 35 23.12 -2.15 0.22
N ALA A 36 23.39 -2.95 -0.82
CA ALA A 36 23.04 -4.36 -0.91
C ALA A 36 23.43 -5.17 0.36
N SER A 37 24.60 -4.90 0.92
CA SER A 37 25.11 -5.56 2.13
C SER A 37 24.28 -5.33 3.39
N ALA A 38 23.51 -4.23 3.45
CA ALA A 38 22.65 -3.90 4.59
C ALA A 38 21.15 -4.12 4.30
N LEU A 39 20.78 -4.36 3.04
CA LEU A 39 19.38 -4.41 2.62
C LEU A 39 18.61 -5.54 3.31
N ARG A 40 19.16 -6.76 3.33
CA ARG A 40 18.49 -7.91 3.95
C ARG A 40 18.11 -7.66 5.41
N GLU A 41 19.07 -7.20 6.22
CA GLU A 41 18.86 -6.93 7.64
C GLU A 41 17.83 -5.80 7.86
N HIS A 42 17.91 -4.74 7.04
CA HIS A 42 16.95 -3.65 7.07
C HIS A 42 15.52 -4.13 6.80
N LEU A 43 15.32 -4.92 5.74
CA LEU A 43 14.02 -5.47 5.38
C LEU A 43 13.44 -6.37 6.46
N ILE A 44 14.24 -7.28 7.01
CA ILE A 44 13.83 -8.17 8.12
C ILE A 44 13.45 -7.34 9.34
N THR A 45 14.26 -6.34 9.71
CA THR A 45 13.98 -5.49 10.86
C THR A 45 12.62 -4.79 10.75
N ILE A 46 12.31 -4.22 9.58
CA ILE A 46 11.00 -3.60 9.35
C ILE A 46 9.88 -4.64 9.38
N ARG A 47 10.05 -5.78 8.69
CA ARG A 47 9.04 -6.86 8.67
C ARG A 47 8.72 -7.33 10.08
N GLU A 48 9.71 -7.58 10.92
CA GLU A 48 9.49 -8.05 12.30
C GLU A 48 8.67 -7.03 13.11
N ARG A 49 8.97 -5.74 12.97
CA ARG A 49 8.20 -4.68 13.67
C ARG A 49 6.74 -4.68 13.23
N VAL A 50 6.47 -4.73 11.92
CA VAL A 50 5.08 -4.73 11.44
C VAL A 50 4.35 -6.04 11.73
N TRP A 51 5.04 -7.17 11.68
CA TRP A 51 4.49 -8.48 11.99
C TRP A 51 4.11 -8.62 13.47
N GLN A 52 4.93 -8.12 14.39
CA GLN A 52 4.63 -8.09 15.82
C GLN A 52 3.37 -7.28 16.13
N LYS A 53 3.13 -6.20 15.38
CA LYS A 53 1.91 -5.39 15.50
C LYS A 53 0.70 -6.12 14.91
N CYS A 54 0.84 -6.67 13.70
CA CYS A 54 -0.24 -7.37 13.04
C CYS A 54 0.28 -8.53 12.18
N ASN A 55 -0.26 -9.74 12.40
CA ASN A 55 0.13 -10.95 11.69
C ASN A 55 -0.59 -11.06 10.33
N TYR A 56 -0.65 -9.98 9.55
CA TYR A 56 -1.29 -10.00 8.23
C TYR A 56 -0.45 -10.81 7.24
N PRO A 57 -1.03 -11.80 6.53
CA PRO A 57 -0.29 -12.62 5.58
C PRO A 57 0.50 -11.81 4.54
N CYS A 58 -0.01 -10.65 4.12
CA CYS A 58 0.70 -9.77 3.19
C CYS A 58 2.06 -9.30 3.72
N LEU A 59 2.19 -9.07 5.02
CA LEU A 59 3.44 -8.65 5.67
C LEU A 59 4.41 -9.83 5.80
N GLY A 60 3.92 -10.99 6.21
CA GLY A 60 4.72 -12.23 6.31
C GLY A 60 5.22 -12.73 4.95
N GLN A 61 4.49 -12.43 3.88
CA GLN A 61 4.84 -12.77 2.49
C GLN A 61 5.59 -11.66 1.74
N TRP A 62 6.09 -10.63 2.44
CA TRP A 62 6.87 -9.55 1.82
C TRP A 62 6.14 -8.76 0.72
N ARG A 63 4.81 -8.67 0.76
CA ARG A 63 4.05 -8.01 -0.31
C ARG A 63 4.35 -6.52 -0.45
N PHE A 64 4.86 -5.88 0.60
CA PHE A 64 5.34 -4.50 0.55
C PHE A 64 6.63 -4.31 -0.27
N LEU A 65 7.29 -5.40 -0.70
CA LEU A 65 8.39 -5.37 -1.68
C LEU A 65 7.89 -5.58 -3.12
N HIS A 66 6.60 -5.88 -3.29
CA HIS A 66 5.97 -6.10 -4.58
C HIS A 66 5.20 -4.85 -4.98
N PHE A 67 5.81 -4.02 -5.82
CA PHE A 67 5.22 -2.79 -6.37
C PHE A 67 4.10 -3.09 -7.38
N SER A 68 2.96 -3.56 -6.87
CA SER A 68 1.88 -4.11 -7.66
C SER A 68 1.19 -3.13 -8.58
N ILE A 69 1.24 -1.84 -8.27
CA ILE A 69 0.64 -0.83 -9.13
C ILE A 69 1.22 -0.89 -10.55
N LYS A 70 2.51 -1.24 -10.69
CA LYS A 70 3.19 -1.38 -11.99
C LYS A 70 2.63 -2.49 -12.86
N GLN A 71 2.00 -3.49 -12.25
CA GLN A 71 1.42 -4.64 -12.95
C GLN A 71 -0.02 -4.37 -13.39
N ASN A 72 -0.62 -3.26 -12.94
CA ASN A 72 -1.97 -2.90 -13.35
C ASN A 72 -1.95 -2.38 -14.80
N PRO A 73 -2.85 -2.85 -15.68
CA PRO A 73 -2.93 -2.35 -17.06
C PRO A 73 -3.08 -0.83 -17.18
N ILE A 74 -3.66 -0.17 -16.19
CA ILE A 74 -3.86 1.30 -16.19
C ILE A 74 -2.59 2.08 -15.84
N TYR A 75 -1.52 1.42 -15.38
CA TYR A 75 -0.36 2.11 -14.81
C TYR A 75 0.32 3.08 -15.79
N ALA A 76 0.46 2.68 -17.05
CA ALA A 76 1.04 3.53 -18.08
C ALA A 76 0.23 4.81 -18.31
N GLU A 77 -1.11 4.70 -18.28
CA GLU A 77 -2.01 5.85 -18.37
C GLU A 77 -1.88 6.76 -17.15
N ILE A 78 -1.85 6.18 -15.93
CA ILE A 78 -1.65 6.96 -14.69
C ILE A 78 -0.37 7.80 -14.81
N LEU A 79 0.76 7.19 -15.19
CA LEU A 79 2.03 7.90 -15.33
C LEU A 79 1.97 9.02 -16.37
N GLU A 80 1.40 8.75 -17.55
CA GLU A 80 1.27 9.72 -18.64
C GLU A 80 0.43 10.93 -18.21
N LYS A 81 -0.74 10.68 -17.63
CA LYS A 81 -1.67 11.73 -17.21
C LYS A 81 -1.14 12.52 -16.02
N CYS A 82 -0.47 11.87 -15.07
CA CYS A 82 0.15 12.59 -13.96
C CYS A 82 1.26 13.52 -14.46
N LYS A 83 2.15 13.04 -15.33
CA LYS A 83 3.31 13.82 -15.79
C LYS A 83 2.95 14.96 -16.73
N ASN A 84 1.92 14.78 -17.56
CA ASN A 84 1.62 15.70 -18.65
C ASN A 84 0.36 16.56 -18.42
N GLU A 85 -0.58 16.09 -17.60
CA GLU A 85 -1.88 16.75 -17.38
C GLU A 85 -2.12 17.16 -15.92
N GLY A 86 -1.19 16.85 -15.00
CA GLY A 86 -1.36 17.14 -13.58
C GLY A 86 -2.40 16.26 -12.89
N ALA A 87 -2.70 15.09 -13.44
CA ALA A 87 -3.63 14.14 -12.83
C ALA A 87 -3.15 13.68 -11.45
N THR A 88 -4.09 13.34 -10.57
CA THR A 88 -3.83 13.01 -9.16
C THR A 88 -4.15 11.55 -8.82
N VAL A 89 -3.45 11.00 -7.83
CA VAL A 89 -3.64 9.62 -7.38
C VAL A 89 -3.78 9.57 -5.86
N ILE A 90 -4.76 8.82 -5.37
CA ILE A 90 -4.87 8.44 -3.95
C ILE A 90 -4.77 6.92 -3.82
N ASP A 91 -3.92 6.45 -2.92
CA ASP A 91 -3.82 5.05 -2.51
C ASP A 91 -4.53 4.84 -1.15
N PHE A 92 -5.56 4.00 -1.11
CA PHE A 92 -6.35 3.71 0.10
C PHE A 92 -6.01 2.33 0.65
N GLY A 93 -5.67 2.28 1.94
CA GLY A 93 -5.05 1.11 2.56
C GLY A 93 -3.58 1.00 2.14
N CYS A 94 -2.87 2.13 2.08
CA CYS A 94 -1.54 2.19 1.48
C CYS A 94 -0.46 1.41 2.26
N CYS A 95 -0.75 0.96 3.49
CA CYS A 95 0.17 0.25 4.37
C CYS A 95 1.51 1.00 4.51
N LEU A 96 2.62 0.37 4.11
CA LEU A 96 3.96 0.94 4.13
C LEU A 96 4.19 1.98 3.02
N GLY A 97 3.24 2.15 2.09
CA GLY A 97 3.21 3.19 1.06
C GLY A 97 4.15 2.92 -0.12
N GLN A 98 4.38 1.64 -0.46
CA GLN A 98 5.30 1.24 -1.53
C GLN A 98 4.82 1.68 -2.93
N ASP A 99 3.52 1.58 -3.21
CA ASP A 99 2.98 1.88 -4.54
C ASP A 99 2.95 3.40 -4.81
N VAL A 100 2.64 4.22 -3.80
CA VAL A 100 2.80 5.68 -3.86
C VAL A 100 4.24 6.08 -4.15
N ARG A 101 5.21 5.45 -3.49
CA ARG A 101 6.64 5.72 -3.72
C ARG A 101 7.11 5.26 -5.09
N GLN A 102 6.54 4.18 -5.61
CA GLN A 102 6.81 3.73 -6.97
C GLN A 102 6.35 4.75 -8.00
N LEU A 103 5.17 5.36 -7.83
CA LEU A 103 4.70 6.45 -8.70
C LEU A 103 5.69 7.62 -8.71
N VAL A 104 6.13 8.06 -7.52
CA VAL A 104 7.10 9.16 -7.38
C VAL A 104 8.44 8.79 -8.01
N TYR A 105 8.94 7.58 -7.76
CA TYR A 105 10.17 7.05 -8.35
C TYR A 105 10.11 7.03 -9.88
N ASP A 106 8.98 6.63 -10.45
CA ASP A 106 8.76 6.63 -11.89
C ASP A 106 8.46 8.03 -12.45
N GLY A 107 8.51 9.09 -11.64
CA GLY A 107 8.50 10.48 -12.08
C GLY A 107 7.16 11.20 -11.97
N VAL A 108 6.18 10.66 -11.22
CA VAL A 108 4.99 11.42 -10.84
C VAL A 108 5.38 12.51 -9.84
N PRO A 109 4.97 13.78 -10.04
CA PRO A 109 5.22 14.83 -9.07
C PRO A 109 4.65 14.48 -7.68
N ILE A 110 5.47 14.63 -6.64
CA ILE A 110 5.10 14.24 -5.26
C ILE A 110 3.83 14.94 -4.75
N ASP A 111 3.55 16.15 -5.24
CA ASP A 111 2.36 16.92 -4.84
C ASP A 111 1.06 16.32 -5.39
N GLN A 112 1.13 15.42 -6.38
CA GLN A 112 -0.02 14.77 -7.02
C GLN A 112 -0.42 13.41 -6.44
N VAL A 113 0.34 12.89 -5.47
CA VAL A 113 0.08 11.58 -4.87
C VAL A 113 -0.27 11.70 -3.39
N ARG A 114 -1.28 10.95 -2.94
CA ARG A 114 -1.57 10.78 -1.51
C ARG A 114 -1.74 9.30 -1.19
N GLY A 115 -1.41 8.92 0.04
CA GLY A 115 -1.67 7.59 0.58
C GLY A 115 -2.34 7.69 1.94
N TYR A 116 -3.39 6.90 2.15
CA TYR A 116 -4.09 6.83 3.41
C TYR A 116 -4.14 5.40 3.92
N ASP A 117 -3.82 5.23 5.20
CA ASP A 117 -4.03 3.97 5.92
C ASP A 117 -4.77 4.26 7.23
N LEU A 118 -5.50 3.28 7.75
CA LEU A 118 -6.20 3.45 9.01
C LEU A 118 -5.21 3.58 10.16
N ASP A 119 -4.16 2.74 10.20
CA ASP A 119 -3.21 2.73 11.30
C ASP A 119 -1.94 3.53 10.94
N PRO A 120 -1.70 4.71 11.56
CA PRO A 120 -0.52 5.53 11.29
C PRO A 120 0.80 4.81 11.58
N PHE A 121 0.79 3.72 12.35
CA PHE A 121 1.96 2.89 12.58
C PHE A 121 2.59 2.37 11.28
N PHE A 122 1.78 1.91 10.32
CA PHE A 122 2.31 1.39 9.05
C PHE A 122 2.98 2.49 8.22
N ILE A 123 2.41 3.69 8.23
CA ILE A 123 2.98 4.86 7.56
C ILE A 123 4.35 5.21 8.15
N GLU A 124 4.47 5.20 9.49
CA GLU A 124 5.76 5.45 10.15
C GLU A 124 6.79 4.36 9.83
N GLN A 125 6.39 3.07 9.77
CA GLN A 125 7.30 2.01 9.32
C GLN A 125 7.70 2.19 7.84
N GLY A 126 6.83 2.76 7.01
CA GLY A 126 7.13 3.11 5.62
C GLY A 126 8.24 4.16 5.53
N TYR A 127 8.20 5.20 6.37
CA TYR A 127 9.26 6.21 6.41
C TYR A 127 10.62 5.61 6.77
N GLU A 128 10.66 4.68 7.72
CA GLU A 128 11.88 3.97 8.09
C GLU A 128 12.36 3.04 6.97
N LEU A 129 11.44 2.30 6.33
CA LEU A 129 11.72 1.39 5.23
C LEU A 129 12.39 2.11 4.05
N PHE A 130 11.86 3.26 3.66
CA PHE A 130 12.27 3.98 2.45
C PHE A 130 13.20 5.18 2.73
N ARG A 131 13.47 5.51 4.00
CA ARG A 131 14.35 6.61 4.44
C ARG A 131 13.99 7.99 3.88
N ASP A 132 12.70 8.23 3.66
CA ASP A 132 12.17 9.43 2.99
C ASP A 132 11.21 10.26 3.85
N GLY A 133 11.10 9.93 5.13
CA GLY A 133 10.11 10.53 6.04
C GLY A 133 10.13 12.06 6.06
N LYS A 134 11.31 12.70 5.94
CA LYS A 134 11.40 14.17 5.92
C LYS A 134 10.60 14.77 4.77
N ILE A 135 10.86 14.36 3.53
CA ILE A 135 10.21 14.93 2.35
C ILE A 135 8.73 14.52 2.28
N MET A 136 8.40 13.28 2.65
CA MET A 136 7.02 12.80 2.64
C MET A 136 6.14 13.51 3.68
N LYS A 137 6.68 13.80 4.86
CA LYS A 137 5.99 14.59 5.91
C LYS A 137 5.83 16.05 5.52
N GLU A 138 6.87 16.67 4.97
CA GLU A 138 6.84 18.06 4.47
C GLU A 138 5.75 18.24 3.41
N LYS A 139 5.66 17.29 2.47
CA LYS A 139 4.67 17.29 1.38
C LYS A 139 3.31 16.73 1.77
N LYS A 140 3.15 16.24 3.00
CA LYS A 140 1.92 15.60 3.52
C LYS A 140 1.39 14.50 2.58
N VAL A 141 2.31 13.66 2.08
CA VAL A 141 1.96 12.59 1.12
C VAL A 141 1.11 11.53 1.78
N PHE A 142 1.43 11.17 3.03
CA PHE A 142 0.71 10.13 3.75
C PHE A 142 -0.06 10.71 4.94
N GLY A 143 -1.21 10.12 5.25
CA GLY A 143 -2.01 10.45 6.42
C GLY A 143 -2.81 9.27 6.93
N SER A 144 -3.24 9.33 8.19
CA SER A 144 -4.22 8.37 8.69
C SER A 144 -5.61 8.75 8.20
N GLY A 145 -6.40 7.77 7.77
CA GLY A 145 -7.75 7.99 7.24
C GLY A 145 -8.61 6.75 7.32
N ASP A 146 -9.87 6.93 7.74
CA ASP A 146 -10.89 5.88 7.77
C ASP A 146 -11.88 6.08 6.62
N ILE A 147 -12.02 5.08 5.75
CA ILE A 147 -12.96 5.12 4.62
C ILE A 147 -14.42 5.27 5.09
N PHE A 148 -14.74 4.89 6.33
CA PHE A 148 -16.09 5.00 6.89
C PHE A 148 -16.35 6.35 7.58
N ASP A 149 -15.31 7.15 7.83
CA ASP A 149 -15.45 8.49 8.41
C ASP A 149 -15.78 9.53 7.32
N ASN A 150 -17.04 9.97 7.31
CA ASN A 150 -17.50 10.98 6.36
C ASN A 150 -16.77 12.33 6.51
N GLN A 151 -16.37 12.74 7.72
CA GLN A 151 -15.65 14.00 7.90
C GLN A 151 -14.27 13.94 7.25
N PHE A 152 -13.59 12.80 7.40
CA PHE A 152 -12.35 12.55 6.70
C PHE A 152 -12.54 12.56 5.18
N LEU A 153 -13.55 11.86 4.64
CA LEU A 153 -13.81 11.86 3.18
C LEU A 153 -14.18 13.24 2.63
N GLU A 154 -14.87 14.07 3.41
CA GLU A 154 -15.18 15.45 3.06
C GLU A 154 -13.96 16.38 3.12
N SER A 155 -12.92 16.00 3.87
CA SER A 155 -11.69 16.78 4.02
C SER A 155 -10.66 16.55 2.91
N ILE A 156 -10.85 15.52 2.08
CA ILE A 156 -9.93 15.16 1.00
C ILE A 156 -10.51 15.53 -0.36
N GLU A 157 -9.65 16.04 -1.24
CA GLU A 157 -10.02 16.33 -2.62
C GLU A 157 -10.16 15.03 -3.43
N PRO A 158 -11.24 14.86 -4.22
CA PRO A 158 -11.35 13.73 -5.15
C PRO A 158 -10.16 13.70 -6.14
N ALA A 159 -9.62 12.51 -6.40
CA ALA A 159 -8.49 12.30 -7.29
C ALA A 159 -8.91 11.75 -8.65
N ASP A 160 -8.04 11.86 -9.65
CA ASP A 160 -8.27 11.24 -10.96
C ASP A 160 -8.32 9.72 -10.85
N TYR A 161 -7.35 9.16 -10.12
CA TYR A 161 -7.21 7.72 -9.93
C TYR A 161 -7.21 7.37 -8.45
N LEU A 162 -7.99 6.36 -8.08
CA LEU A 162 -7.84 5.69 -6.80
C LEU A 162 -7.16 4.35 -7.01
N TYR A 163 -6.13 4.08 -6.20
CA TYR A 163 -5.53 2.76 -6.07
C TYR A 163 -6.00 2.13 -4.75
N VAL A 164 -6.44 0.88 -4.82
CA VAL A 164 -6.96 0.09 -3.69
C VAL A 164 -6.51 -1.36 -3.85
N ASP A 165 -5.27 -1.69 -3.47
CA ASP A 165 -4.77 -3.07 -3.53
C ASP A 165 -5.03 -3.79 -2.22
N LEU A 166 -5.53 -5.02 -2.29
CA LEU A 166 -5.74 -5.89 -1.13
C LEU A 166 -6.48 -5.18 0.04
N PHE A 167 -7.51 -4.40 -0.30
CA PHE A 167 -8.26 -3.59 0.66
C PHE A 167 -9.73 -4.00 0.73
N ILE A 168 -10.43 -4.01 -0.40
CA ILE A 168 -11.88 -4.26 -0.47
C ILE A 168 -12.21 -5.69 0.03
N HIS A 169 -11.33 -6.65 -0.23
CA HIS A 169 -11.55 -8.04 0.18
C HIS A 169 -11.55 -8.27 1.71
N LEU A 170 -11.11 -7.28 2.50
CA LEU A 170 -11.12 -7.35 3.96
C LEU A 170 -12.55 -7.34 4.53
N PHE A 171 -13.52 -6.87 3.75
CA PHE A 171 -14.88 -6.62 4.19
C PHE A 171 -15.89 -7.67 3.71
N ASP A 172 -17.01 -7.81 4.42
CA ASP A 172 -18.14 -8.59 3.93
C ASP A 172 -18.80 -7.98 2.68
N ALA A 173 -19.71 -8.71 2.03
CA ALA A 173 -20.32 -8.27 0.77
C ALA A 173 -21.15 -6.97 0.90
N GLU A 174 -21.75 -6.68 2.05
CA GLU A 174 -22.52 -5.45 2.25
C GLU A 174 -21.59 -4.26 2.42
N THR A 175 -20.58 -4.42 3.26
CA THR A 175 -19.56 -3.43 3.54
C THR A 175 -18.71 -3.15 2.31
N GLN A 176 -18.38 -4.16 1.50
CA GLN A 176 -17.75 -3.98 0.18
C GLN A 176 -18.56 -3.04 -0.73
N ARG A 177 -19.89 -3.18 -0.78
CA ARG A 177 -20.73 -2.28 -1.58
C ARG A 177 -20.70 -0.86 -1.04
N ASP A 178 -20.68 -0.67 0.28
CA ASP A 178 -20.57 0.66 0.88
C ASP A 178 -19.21 1.31 0.58
N VAL A 179 -18.11 0.58 0.80
CA VAL A 179 -16.74 1.01 0.47
C VAL A 179 -16.64 1.40 -1.01
N CYS A 180 -17.14 0.56 -1.93
CA CYS A 180 -17.14 0.89 -3.36
C CYS A 180 -17.92 2.17 -3.68
N ARG A 181 -19.07 2.42 -3.03
CA ARG A 181 -19.82 3.68 -3.22
C ARG A 181 -19.07 4.89 -2.71
N ARG A 182 -18.36 4.76 -1.58
CA ARG A 182 -17.54 5.83 -1.01
C ARG A 182 -16.35 6.17 -1.89
N LEU A 183 -15.61 5.14 -2.33
CA LEU A 183 -14.51 5.29 -3.29
C LEU A 183 -14.98 5.92 -4.61
N ALA A 184 -16.14 5.51 -5.13
CA ALA A 184 -16.70 6.06 -6.38
C ALA A 184 -16.99 7.57 -6.30
N ARG A 185 -17.24 8.13 -5.12
CA ARG A 185 -17.42 9.59 -4.95
C ARG A 185 -16.10 10.35 -5.00
N LEU A 186 -14.98 9.67 -4.75
CA LEU A 186 -13.64 10.25 -4.68
C LEU A 186 -12.84 10.04 -5.97
N ALA A 187 -13.30 9.21 -6.90
CA ALA A 187 -12.64 8.94 -8.17
C ALA A 187 -13.26 9.77 -9.31
N LYS A 188 -12.44 10.56 -10.01
CA LYS A 188 -12.88 11.32 -11.20
C LYS A 188 -12.78 10.51 -12.48
N ARG A 189 -11.86 9.53 -12.57
CA ARG A 189 -11.64 8.70 -13.76
C ARG A 189 -11.79 7.21 -13.47
N ALA A 190 -10.93 6.65 -12.62
CA ALA A 190 -10.89 5.20 -12.41
C ALA A 190 -10.49 4.80 -10.99
N ILE A 191 -10.95 3.61 -10.60
CA ILE A 191 -10.53 2.90 -9.40
C ILE A 191 -9.82 1.63 -9.88
N ALA A 192 -8.60 1.41 -9.40
CA ALA A 192 -7.76 0.29 -9.79
C ALA A 192 -7.17 -0.42 -8.57
N GLY A 193 -6.85 -1.70 -8.71
CA GLY A 193 -6.27 -2.50 -7.63
C GLY A 193 -6.55 -3.98 -7.85
N ARG A 194 -5.95 -4.84 -7.03
CA ARG A 194 -6.21 -6.28 -7.03
C ARG A 194 -6.87 -6.66 -5.73
N GLN A 195 -7.83 -7.58 -5.80
CA GLN A 195 -8.54 -8.08 -4.64
C GLN A 195 -8.45 -9.60 -4.60
N SER A 196 -8.38 -10.16 -3.41
CA SER A 196 -8.51 -11.60 -3.21
C SER A 196 -9.99 -11.97 -3.11
N GLY A 197 -10.39 -13.04 -3.79
CA GLY A 197 -11.74 -13.60 -3.67
C GLY A 197 -11.77 -14.76 -2.67
N ALA A 198 -12.91 -14.97 -2.02
CA ALA A 198 -13.18 -16.14 -1.21
C ALA A 198 -14.47 -16.84 -1.67
N LYS A 199 -14.51 -18.17 -1.54
CA LYS A 199 -15.73 -18.96 -1.84
C LYS A 199 -16.86 -18.70 -0.85
N VAL A 200 -16.54 -18.22 0.35
CA VAL A 200 -17.48 -17.92 1.43
C VAL A 200 -17.27 -16.47 1.84
N ALA A 201 -18.34 -15.68 1.83
CA ALA A 201 -18.32 -14.27 2.22
C ALA A 201 -18.01 -14.11 3.72
N GLY A 202 -17.24 -13.09 4.06
CA GLY A 202 -16.89 -12.73 5.42
C GLY A 202 -15.59 -11.93 5.46
N GLU A 203 -15.36 -11.24 6.57
CA GLU A 203 -14.13 -10.47 6.80
C GLU A 203 -12.93 -11.39 6.97
N ARG A 204 -11.84 -11.10 6.24
CA ARG A 204 -10.61 -11.90 6.26
C ARG A 204 -9.40 -10.99 6.07
N PRO A 205 -8.33 -11.16 6.86
CA PRO A 205 -7.06 -10.46 6.65
C PRO A 205 -6.25 -11.03 5.47
#